data_AF-A0A9E6ZAN1-F1
#
_entry.id   AF-A0A9E6ZAN1-F1
#
_cell.length_a   1.000
_cell.length_b   1.000
_cell.length_c   1.000
_cell.angle_alpha   90.00
_cell.angle_beta   90.00
_cell.angle_gamma   90.00
#
_symmetry.space_group_name_H-M   'P 1'
#
loop_
_entity.id
_entity.type
_entity.pdbx_description
1 polymer ?
#
loop_
_entity_poly.entity_id
_entity_poly.type
_entity_poly.pdbx_seq_one_letter_code
_entity_poly.pdbx_strand_id
1 'polypeptide(L)' 'MSQAENIHIIQESAEGMRLDRWLCKQFTDIPYVTWAKLCRKGSVRLNGKRVKGAEHLKEGDQVRVPPVSFF' A
#
# COMPACT_ATOMS: atom_id res chain seq x y z
N MET A 1 20.91 3.03 -8.47
CA MET A 1 20.83 2.00 -7.42
C MET A 1 19.36 1.81 -7.06
N SER A 2 18.78 0.74 -7.61
CA SER A 2 17.36 0.42 -7.64
C SER A 2 16.87 -0.05 -6.27
N GLN A 3 16.22 0.82 -5.51
CA GLN A 3 15.64 0.45 -4.22
C GLN A 3 14.44 -0.48 -4.45
N ALA A 4 14.47 -1.64 -3.80
CA ALA A 4 13.62 -2.79 -4.04
C ALA A 4 12.13 -2.44 -3.94
N GLU A 5 11.37 -2.95 -4.91
CA GLU A 5 9.91 -2.93 -4.88
C GLU A 5 9.44 -3.94 -3.83
N ASN A 6 8.99 -3.47 -2.66
CA ASN A 6 8.48 -4.37 -1.64
C ASN A 6 7.04 -4.77 -1.98
N ILE A 7 6.86 -6.04 -2.34
CA ILE A 7 5.57 -6.66 -2.59
C ILE A 7 5.12 -7.33 -1.28
N HIS A 8 3.96 -6.92 -0.79
CA HIS A 8 3.31 -7.48 0.39
C HIS A 8 2.08 -8.27 -0.02
N ILE A 9 1.98 -9.50 0.48
CA ILE A 9 0.81 -10.36 0.26
C ILE A 9 -0.15 -10.16 1.43
N ILE A 10 -1.42 -9.89 1.11
CA ILE A 10 -2.47 -9.71 2.10
C ILE A 10 -2.87 -11.06 2.68
N GLN A 11 -2.86 -11.14 4.01
CA GLN A 11 -3.34 -12.29 4.78
C GLN A 11 -4.85 -12.16 5.05
N GLU A 12 -5.52 -13.27 5.34
CA GLU A 12 -6.94 -13.34 5.71
C GLU A 12 -7.32 -12.32 6.81
N SER A 13 -6.45 -12.10 7.80
CA SER A 13 -6.67 -11.12 8.89
C SER A 13 -6.79 -9.66 8.43
N ALA A 14 -6.37 -9.35 7.20
CA ALA A 14 -6.46 -8.03 6.59
C ALA A 14 -7.49 -8.00 5.44
N GLU A 15 -8.21 -9.10 5.20
CA GLU A 15 -9.32 -9.14 4.25
C GLU A 15 -10.41 -8.13 4.66
N GLY A 16 -10.95 -7.41 3.67
CA GLY A 16 -11.95 -6.38 3.88
C GLY A 16 -11.38 -5.09 4.47
N MET A 17 -10.09 -5.03 4.81
CA MET A 17 -9.45 -3.79 5.26
C MET A 17 -9.22 -2.87 4.07
N ARG A 18 -9.43 -1.56 4.28
CA ARG A 18 -9.06 -0.57 3.26
C ARG A 18 -7.54 -0.52 3.11
N LEU A 19 -7.06 -0.46 1.87
CA LEU A 19 -5.64 -0.39 1.54
C LEU A 19 -4.92 0.74 2.29
N ASP A 20 -5.54 1.92 2.36
CA ASP A 20 -4.98 3.09 3.05
C ASP A 20 -4.79 2.87 4.56
N ARG A 21 -5.75 2.21 5.23
CA ARG A 21 -5.65 1.79 6.63
C ARG A 21 -4.59 0.71 6.83
N TRP A 22 -4.55 -0.28 5.93
CA TRP A 22 -3.56 -1.34 6.00
C TRP A 22 -2.15 -0.76 5.87
N LEU A 23 -1.93 0.18 4.95
CA LEU A 23 -0.66 0.88 4.80
C LEU A 23 -0.26 1.63 6.08
N CYS A 24 -1.18 2.38 6.70
CA CYS A 24 -0.89 3.03 7.99
C CYS A 24 -0.59 2.05 9.11
N LYS A 25 -1.21 0.86 9.11
CA LYS A 25 -0.99 -0.17 10.13
C LYS A 25 0.37 -0.87 9.95
N GLN A 26 0.79 -1.09 8.70
CA GLN A 26 2.08 -1.70 8.40
C GLN A 26 3.25 -0.70 8.50
N PHE A 27 2.99 0.55 8.14
CA PHE A 27 3.99 1.62 8.08
C PHE A 27 3.55 2.78 8.98
N THR A 28 3.77 2.61 10.29
CA THR A 28 3.40 3.59 11.32
C THR A 28 4.19 4.90 11.20
N ASP A 29 5.36 4.86 10.56
CA ASP A 29 6.23 6.03 10.38
C ASP A 29 5.67 7.06 9.38
N ILE A 30 4.68 6.67 8.57
CA ILE A 30 4.17 7.50 7.49
C ILE A 30 2.70 7.86 7.74
N PRO A 31 2.37 9.17 7.79
CA PRO A 31 1.00 9.61 7.97
C PRO A 31 0.07 9.14 6.84
N TYR A 32 -1.19 8.90 7.20
CA TYR A 32 -2.27 8.54 6.27
C TYR A 32 -2.35 9.45 5.04
N VAL A 33 -2.22 10.76 5.24
CA VAL A 33 -2.31 11.75 4.15
C VAL A 33 -1.25 11.51 3.08
N THR A 34 -0.05 11.07 3.48
CA THR A 34 1.03 10.72 2.55
C THR A 34 0.70 9.46 1.77
N TRP A 35 0.19 8.42 2.43
CA TRP A 35 -0.26 7.20 1.75
C TRP A 35 -1.38 7.48 0.75
N ALA A 36 -2.35 8.30 1.13
CA ALA A 36 -3.41 8.74 0.23
C ALA A 36 -2.85 9.49 -0.99
N LYS A 37 -1.85 10.37 -0.80
CA LYS A 37 -1.15 11.06 -1.90
C LYS A 37 -0.41 10.07 -2.80
N LEU A 38 0.29 9.08 -2.25
CA LEU A 38 1.04 8.07 -3.01
C LEU A 38 0.12 7.15 -3.82
N CYS A 39 -1.00 6.72 -3.22
CA CYS A 39 -2.06 5.99 -3.93
C CYS A 39 -2.61 6.84 -5.08
N ARG A 40 -2.95 8.11 -4.81
CA ARG A 40 -3.43 9.04 -5.85
C ARG A 40 -2.39 9.31 -6.92
N LYS A 41 -1.09 9.31 -6.62
CA LYS A 41 0.01 9.45 -7.60
C LYS A 41 0.20 8.18 -8.44
N GLY A 42 -0.32 7.04 -7.99
CA GLY A 42 -0.16 5.73 -8.64
C GLY A 42 1.18 5.06 -8.32
N SER A 43 1.84 5.48 -7.24
CA SER A 43 3.09 4.86 -6.79
C SER A 43 2.84 3.55 -6.06
N VAL A 44 1.69 3.41 -5.39
CA VAL A 44 1.21 2.15 -4.82
C VAL A 44 0.40 1.40 -5.87
N ARG A 45 0.65 0.10 -6.03
CA ARG A 45 -0.10 -0.77 -6.93
C ARG A 45 -0.69 -1.97 -6.19
N LEU A 46 -1.91 -2.35 -6.55
CA LEU A 46 -2.56 -3.57 -6.08
C LEU A 46 -2.69 -4.52 -7.26
N ASN A 47 -2.10 -5.71 -7.19
CA ASN A 47 -2.11 -6.69 -8.30
C ASN A 47 -1.68 -6.07 -9.65
N GLY A 48 -0.73 -5.13 -9.61
CA GLY A 48 -0.27 -4.37 -10.79
C GLY A 48 -1.18 -3.23 -11.26
N LYS A 49 -2.35 -3.03 -10.65
CA LYS A 49 -3.31 -1.97 -10.99
C LYS A 49 -3.13 -0.73 -10.10
N ARG A 50 -3.49 0.44 -10.66
CA ARG A 50 -3.53 1.71 -9.91
C ARG A 50 -4.79 1.74 -9.05
N VAL A 51 -4.61 2.06 -7.78
CA VAL A 51 -5.67 2.04 -6.76
C VAL A 51 -5.79 3.37 -6.03
N LYS A 52 -7.01 3.71 -5.60
CA LYS A 52 -7.31 5.01 -4.96
C LYS A 52 -7.13 5.00 -3.43
N GLY A 53 -6.57 3.95 -2.85
CA GLY A 53 -6.38 3.80 -1.39
C GLY A 53 -7.66 3.38 -0.63
N ALA A 54 -8.83 3.73 -1.15
CA ALA A 54 -10.13 3.36 -0.57
C ALA A 54 -10.63 1.96 -0.93
N GLU A 55 -9.87 1.19 -1.73
CA GLU A 55 -10.26 -0.18 -2.06
C GLU A 55 -10.08 -1.10 -0.85
N HIS A 56 -10.99 -2.06 -0.74
CA HIS A 56 -10.89 -3.15 0.22
C HIS A 56 -9.97 -4.23 -0.32
N LEU A 57 -9.02 -4.63 0.51
CA LEU A 57 -8.09 -5.70 0.23
C LEU A 57 -8.79 -7.05 0.33
N LYS A 58 -8.37 -7.99 -0.52
CA LYS A 58 -8.75 -9.39 -0.43
C LYS A 58 -7.56 -10.22 0.00
N GLU A 59 -7.83 -11.35 0.63
CA GLU A 59 -6.78 -12.34 0.89
C GLU A 59 -6.08 -12.73 -0.41
N GLY A 60 -4.75 -12.80 -0.37
CA GLY A 60 -3.92 -13.12 -1.54
C GLY A 60 -3.63 -11.94 -2.46
N ASP A 61 -4.19 -10.76 -2.21
CA ASP A 61 -3.84 -9.56 -2.97
C ASP A 61 -2.36 -9.19 -2.76
N GLN A 62 -1.73 -8.73 -3.83
CA GLN A 62 -0.34 -8.24 -3.84
C GLN A 62 -0.32 -6.72 -3.84
N VAL A 63 0.09 -6.13 -2.72
CA VAL A 63 0.31 -4.70 -2.59
C VAL A 63 1.78 -4.39 -2.83
N ARG A 64 2.07 -3.69 -3.91
CA ARG A 64 3.40 -3.14 -4.19
C ARG A 64 3.50 -1.73 -3.63
N VAL A 65 4.43 -1.56 -2.71
CA VAL A 65 4.72 -0.29 -2.05
C VAL A 65 6.01 0.30 -2.62
N PRO A 66 6.04 1.58 -3.02
CA PRO A 66 7.26 2.23 -3.48
C PRO A 66 8.22 2.43 -2.30
N PRO A 67 9.54 2.45 -2.52
CA PRO A 67 10.51 2.84 -1.51
C PRO A 67 10.28 4.31 -1.16
N VAL A 68 9.62 4.52 -0.03
CA VAL A 68 9.30 5.83 0.52
C VAL A 68 10.44 6.24 1.44
N SER A 69 11.49 6.80 0.84
CA SER A 69 12.55 7.43 1.61
C SER A 69 12.04 8.78 2.11
N PHE A 70 11.64 8.85 3.37
CA PHE A 70 11.60 10.12 4.08
C PHE A 70 13.02 10.37 4.60
N PHE A 71 13.72 11.33 4.00
CA PHE A 71 14.86 12.03 4.59
C PHE A 71 14.39 13.44 4.93
#